data_AF-A0A9E2RNR0-F1
#
_entry.id   AF-A0A9E2RNR0-F1
#
_cell.length_a   1.000
_cell.length_b   1.000
_cell.length_c   1.000
_cell.angle_alpha   90.00
_cell.angle_beta   90.00
_cell.angle_gamma   90.00
#
_symmetry.space_group_name_H-M   'P 1'
#
loop_
_entity.id
_entity.type
_entity.pdbx_description
1 polymer ?
#
loop_
_entity_poly.entity_id
_entity_poly.type
_entity_poly.pdbx_seq_one_letter_code
_entity_poly.pdbx_strand_id
1 'polypeptide(L)'
;MKIWSSLAVLFVIVLAGCAEGAKMVQESEDGGVVSYPFKGEQGSMLSSFRQGALALMKEKCGGPYTIVREGETKGRSRVAGSVEGAQEIVQERRWGIQFQCK
;
A
#
# COMPACT_ATOMS: atom_id res chain seq x y z
N MET A 1 40.65 6.84 -13.75
CA MET A 1 39.79 5.63 -13.64
C MET A 1 38.87 5.62 -12.41
N LYS A 2 38.51 6.77 -11.81
CA LYS A 2 37.79 6.83 -10.51
C LYS A 2 36.34 7.37 -10.59
N ILE A 3 35.85 7.57 -11.82
CA ILE A 3 34.53 8.13 -12.12
C ILE A 3 33.53 7.00 -12.42
N TRP A 4 34.01 5.86 -12.95
CA TRP A 4 33.19 4.68 -13.23
C TRP A 4 32.62 4.00 -11.98
N SER A 5 33.31 4.08 -10.84
CA SER A 5 32.82 3.48 -9.58
C SER A 5 31.61 4.24 -9.01
N SER A 6 31.53 5.56 -9.23
CA SER A 6 30.44 6.40 -8.71
C SER A 6 29.13 6.18 -9.47
N LEU A 7 29.21 5.96 -10.78
CA LEU A 7 28.05 5.67 -11.64
C LEU A 7 27.40 4.32 -11.30
N ALA A 8 28.20 3.32 -10.91
CA ALA A 8 27.69 2.01 -10.53
C ALA A 8 26.82 2.07 -9.26
N VAL A 9 27.21 2.90 -8.27
CA VAL A 9 26.45 3.03 -7.01
C VAL A 9 25.12 3.76 -7.22
N LEU A 10 25.09 4.79 -8.06
CA LEU A 10 23.87 5.50 -8.43
C LEU A 10 22.85 4.61 -9.16
N PHE A 11 23.33 3.67 -9.98
CA PHE A 11 22.46 2.72 -10.69
C PHE A 11 21.78 1.71 -9.75
N VAL A 12 22.45 1.32 -8.66
CA VAL A 12 21.91 0.36 -7.68
C VAL A 12 20.76 0.95 -6.86
N ILE A 13 20.77 2.26 -6.57
CA ILE A 13 19.70 2.92 -5.79
C ILE A 13 18.38 2.96 -6.57
N VAL A 14 18.43 3.04 -7.90
CA VAL A 14 17.22 3.08 -8.76
C VAL A 14 16.46 1.75 -8.76
N LEU A 15 17.09 0.64 -8.37
CA LEU A 15 16.48 -0.69 -8.33
C LEU A 15 15.75 -1.00 -7.00
N ALA A 16 15.78 -0.10 -6.02
CA ALA A 16 14.95 -0.22 -4.83
C ALA A 16 13.49 0.06 -5.21
N GLY A 17 12.73 -0.98 -5.53
CA GLY A 17 11.30 -0.88 -5.81
C GLY A 17 10.55 -0.26 -4.63
N CYS A 18 9.79 0.80 -4.88
CA CYS A 18 8.90 1.39 -3.89
C CYS A 18 7.81 0.38 -3.53
N ALA A 19 7.85 -0.15 -2.30
CA ALA A 19 6.76 -0.96 -1.77
C ALA A 19 5.46 -0.13 -1.80
N GLU A 20 4.42 -0.68 -2.44
CA GLU A 20 3.18 0.04 -2.70
C GLU A 20 2.31 0.10 -1.43
N GLY A 21 2.46 1.19 -0.66
CA GLY A 21 1.81 1.40 0.63
C GLY A 21 0.31 1.73 0.56
N ALA A 22 -0.13 2.67 1.41
CA ALA A 22 -1.48 3.18 1.37
C ALA A 22 -1.71 4.00 0.09
N LYS A 23 -2.86 3.81 -0.55
CA LYS A 23 -3.25 4.58 -1.74
C LYS A 23 -4.75 4.79 -1.81
N MET A 24 -5.15 5.85 -2.50
CA MET A 24 -6.55 6.07 -2.85
C MET A 24 -6.93 5.14 -4.01
N VAL A 25 -7.99 4.36 -3.82
CA VAL A 25 -8.52 3.40 -4.81
C VAL A 25 -9.73 3.99 -5.53
N GLN A 26 -10.52 4.79 -4.82
CA GLN A 26 -11.62 5.57 -5.38
C GLN A 26 -11.62 6.94 -4.71
N GLU A 27 -11.86 7.97 -5.50
CA GLU A 27 -11.97 9.35 -5.04
C GLU A 27 -13.36 9.87 -5.40
N SER A 28 -13.94 10.68 -4.52
CA SER A 28 -15.23 11.35 -4.70
C SER A 28 -15.12 12.78 -4.20
N GLU A 29 -16.09 13.63 -4.52
CA GLU A 29 -16.12 15.02 -4.01
C GLU A 29 -16.18 15.03 -2.48
N ASP A 30 -17.06 14.21 -1.91
CA ASP A 30 -17.31 14.17 -0.46
C ASP A 30 -16.56 13.04 0.27
N GLY A 31 -15.52 12.44 -0.33
CA GLY A 31 -14.76 11.37 0.32
C GLY A 31 -14.04 10.43 -0.63
N GLY A 32 -14.01 9.14 -0.30
CA GLY A 32 -13.37 8.12 -1.13
C GLY A 32 -13.15 6.78 -0.45
N VAL A 33 -12.31 5.96 -1.07
CA VAL A 33 -11.84 4.68 -0.55
C VAL A 33 -10.33 4.64 -0.62
N VAL A 34 -9.68 4.45 0.54
CA VAL A 34 -8.24 4.18 0.61
C VAL A 34 -7.99 2.69 0.85
N SER A 35 -6.87 2.18 0.36
CA SER A 35 -6.45 0.80 0.60
C SER A 35 -4.97 0.69 0.89
N TYR A 36 -4.62 -0.16 1.84
CA TYR A 36 -3.24 -0.42 2.23
C TYR A 36 -2.96 -1.92 2.43
N PRO A 37 -1.72 -2.38 2.18
CA PRO A 37 -1.36 -3.77 2.41
C PRO A 37 -1.21 -4.07 3.91
N PHE A 38 -1.48 -5.30 4.32
CA PHE A 38 -1.19 -5.78 5.66
C PHE A 38 -0.76 -7.25 5.64
N LYS A 39 0.06 -7.64 6.62
CA LYS A 39 0.41 -9.05 6.84
C LYS A 39 -0.65 -9.68 7.73
N GLY A 40 -1.14 -10.87 7.36
CA GLY A 40 -2.20 -11.58 8.08
C GLY A 40 -1.92 -11.72 9.59
N GLU A 41 -0.70 -12.12 9.94
CA GLU A 41 -0.25 -12.30 11.33
C GLU A 41 -0.26 -11.02 12.16
N GLN A 42 -0.01 -9.86 11.53
CA GLN A 42 0.07 -8.57 12.24
C GLN A 42 -1.29 -7.88 12.33
N GLY A 43 -2.27 -8.30 11.52
CA GLY A 43 -3.60 -7.69 11.44
C GLY A 43 -3.62 -6.35 10.70
N SER A 44 -4.80 -5.96 10.22
CA SER A 44 -4.98 -4.73 9.42
C SER A 44 -4.79 -3.45 10.25
N MET A 45 -5.09 -3.48 11.53
CA MET A 45 -5.03 -2.30 12.42
C MET A 45 -3.59 -1.92 12.79
N LEU A 46 -2.70 -2.91 12.96
CA LEU A 46 -1.31 -2.70 13.37
C LEU A 46 -0.35 -2.52 12.19
N SER A 47 -0.85 -2.60 10.95
CA SER A 47 -0.04 -2.31 9.77
C SER A 47 0.45 -0.87 9.81
N SER A 48 1.76 -0.67 9.63
CA SER A 48 2.37 0.66 9.54
C SER A 48 1.75 1.53 8.44
N PHE A 49 1.17 0.90 7.42
CA PHE A 49 0.50 1.60 6.31
C PHE A 49 -0.87 2.18 6.68
N ARG A 50 -1.48 1.79 7.82
CA ARG A 50 -2.75 2.39 8.27
C ARG A 50 -2.60 3.90 8.51
N GLN A 51 -1.48 4.32 9.08
CA GLN A 51 -1.20 5.74 9.30
C GLN A 51 -1.16 6.53 7.98
N GLY A 52 -0.54 5.96 6.94
CA GLY A 52 -0.56 6.55 5.60
C GLY A 52 -1.98 6.66 5.02
N ALA A 53 -2.83 5.66 5.24
CA ALA A 53 -4.22 5.70 4.80
C ALA A 53 -5.02 6.81 5.51
N LEU A 54 -4.86 6.96 6.82
CA LEU A 54 -5.49 8.02 7.60
C LEU A 54 -4.98 9.42 7.21
N ALA A 55 -3.70 9.53 6.84
CA ALA A 55 -3.12 10.78 6.33
C ALA A 55 -3.75 11.17 4.98
N LEU A 56 -3.89 10.23 4.05
CA LEU A 56 -4.55 10.48 2.76
C LEU A 56 -6.01 10.92 2.93
N MET A 57 -6.75 10.32 3.87
CA MET A 57 -8.12 10.72 4.18
C MET A 57 -8.18 12.16 4.72
N LYS A 58 -7.25 12.51 5.60
CA LYS A 58 -7.16 13.86 6.18
C LYS A 58 -6.79 14.89 5.11
N GLU A 59 -5.83 14.57 4.24
CA GLU A 59 -5.41 15.43 3.14
C GLU A 59 -6.56 15.68 2.17
N LYS A 60 -7.30 14.64 1.79
CA LYS A 60 -8.46 14.75 0.90
C LYS A 60 -9.56 15.66 1.45
N CYS A 61 -9.89 15.52 2.74
CA CYS A 61 -10.98 16.30 3.33
C CYS A 61 -10.55 17.69 3.81
N GLY A 62 -9.26 17.95 4.03
CA GLY A 62 -8.77 19.20 4.63
C GLY A 62 -9.28 19.45 6.06
N GLY A 63 -9.94 18.47 6.68
CA GLY A 63 -10.76 18.65 7.87
C GLY A 63 -11.22 17.31 8.47
N PRO A 64 -12.26 17.32 9.32
CA PRO A 64 -12.78 16.10 9.92
C PRO A 64 -13.42 15.19 8.86
N TYR A 65 -13.39 13.88 9.11
CA TYR A 65 -14.01 12.87 8.27
C TYR A 65 -14.67 11.79 9.14
N THR A 66 -15.51 10.98 8.52
CA THR A 66 -16.12 9.78 9.11
C THR A 66 -15.70 8.55 8.30
N ILE A 67 -15.34 7.48 8.99
CA ILE A 67 -15.19 6.17 8.38
C ILE A 67 -16.57 5.52 8.26
N VAL A 68 -16.98 5.21 7.03
CA VAL A 68 -18.29 4.61 6.72
C VAL A 68 -18.23 3.10 6.80
N ARG A 69 -17.15 2.50 6.26
CA ARG A 69 -16.96 1.05 6.22
C ARG A 69 -15.47 0.73 6.15
N GLU A 70 -15.05 -0.32 6.84
CA GLU A 70 -13.74 -0.91 6.71
C GLU A 70 -13.84 -2.42 6.49
N GLY A 71 -12.88 -2.98 5.76
CA GLY A 71 -12.84 -4.42 5.55
C GLY A 71 -11.70 -4.86 4.64
N GLU A 72 -11.45 -6.16 4.60
CA GLU A 72 -10.52 -6.73 3.64
C GLU A 72 -11.07 -6.59 2.22
N THR A 73 -10.23 -6.10 1.31
CA THR A 73 -10.56 -5.98 -0.12
C THR A 73 -9.87 -7.09 -0.89
N LYS A 74 -10.32 -7.37 -2.12
CA LYS A 74 -9.67 -8.34 -3.00
C LYS A 74 -8.20 -7.92 -3.19
N GLY A 75 -7.30 -8.64 -2.52
CA GLY A 75 -5.85 -8.48 -2.65
C GLY A 75 -5.39 -8.83 -4.06
N ARG A 76 -4.20 -8.36 -4.45
CA ARG A 76 -3.58 -8.77 -5.71
C ARG A 76 -2.92 -10.13 -5.47
N SER A 77 -3.54 -11.21 -5.93
CA SER A 77 -2.88 -12.51 -5.95
C SER A 77 -1.81 -12.49 -7.04
N ARG A 78 -0.53 -12.48 -6.66
CA ARG A 78 0.57 -12.76 -7.60
C ARG A 78 1.02 -14.20 -7.37
N VAL A 79 0.98 -15.02 -8.40
CA VAL A 79 1.66 -16.33 -8.39
C VAL A 79 3.15 -16.03 -8.54
N ALA A 80 3.90 -16.07 -7.45
CA ALA A 80 5.35 -16.05 -7.48
C ALA A 80 5.84 -17.51 -7.48
N GLY A 81 6.24 -18.01 -8.64
CA GLY A 81 6.79 -19.36 -8.77
C GLY A 81 7.50 -19.53 -10.10
N SER A 82 8.81 -19.31 -10.11
CA SER A 82 9.70 -19.69 -11.23
C SER A 82 10.48 -20.97 -10.95
N VAL A 83 10.13 -21.72 -9.89
CA VAL A 83 10.83 -22.95 -9.48
C VAL A 83 9.80 -24.07 -9.26
N GLU A 84 9.97 -25.19 -9.96
CA GLU A 84 9.21 -26.41 -9.71
C GLU A 84 9.33 -26.81 -8.23
N GLY A 85 8.20 -26.81 -7.51
CA GLY A 85 8.10 -27.33 -6.14
C GLY A 85 7.86 -26.30 -5.03
N ALA A 86 7.97 -24.99 -5.28
CA ALA A 86 7.69 -23.95 -4.29
C ALA A 86 6.62 -22.98 -4.80
N GLN A 87 5.35 -23.40 -4.72
CA GLN A 87 4.21 -22.50 -4.93
C GLN A 87 3.95 -21.73 -3.63
N GLU A 88 4.75 -20.70 -3.34
CA GLU A 88 4.39 -19.75 -2.28
C GLU A 88 3.42 -18.73 -2.87
N ILE A 89 2.12 -18.96 -2.64
CA ILE A 89 1.07 -17.99 -2.99
C ILE A 89 1.22 -16.82 -2.01
N VAL A 90 2.02 -15.81 -2.36
CA VAL A 90 2.09 -14.55 -1.61
C VAL A 90 0.81 -13.78 -1.90
N GLN A 91 -0.24 -14.07 -1.12
CA GLN A 91 -1.49 -13.33 -1.18
C GLN A 91 -1.30 -11.99 -0.45
N GLU A 92 -1.00 -10.93 -1.20
CA GLU A 92 -0.98 -9.56 -0.66
C GLU A 92 -2.40 -9.15 -0.26
N ARG A 93 -2.76 -9.44 0.99
CA ARG A 93 -4.02 -9.00 1.60
C ARG A 93 -4.00 -7.48 1.73
N ARG A 94 -5.13 -6.87 1.38
CA ARG A 94 -5.30 -5.42 1.47
C ARG A 94 -6.51 -5.09 2.31
N TRP A 95 -6.38 -4.06 3.13
CA TRP A 95 -7.49 -3.50 3.88
C TRP A 95 -7.99 -2.26 3.14
N GLY A 96 -9.30 -2.06 3.09
CA GLY A 96 -9.96 -0.90 2.50
C GLY A 96 -10.72 -0.13 3.56
N ILE A 97 -10.66 1.21 3.47
CA ILE A 97 -11.41 2.14 4.30
C ILE A 97 -12.21 3.05 3.38
N GLN A 98 -13.53 2.97 3.45
CA GLN A 98 -14.43 3.95 2.84
C GLN A 98 -14.68 5.07 3.84
N PHE A 99 -14.56 6.31 3.39
CA PHE A 99 -14.71 7.50 4.23
C PHE A 99 -15.51 8.59 3.52
N GLN A 100 -16.08 9.46 4.34
CA GLN A 100 -16.76 10.69 3.91
C GLN A 100 -16.22 11.88 4.68
N CYS A 101 -16.02 12.99 3.99
CA CYS A 101 -15.69 14.27 4.60
C CYS A 101 -16.88 14.82 5.40
N LYS A 102 -16.62 15.69 6.37
CA LYS A 102 -17.64 16.37 7.18
C LYS A 102 -17.69 17.85 6.86
#